data_AF-A0A848V402-F1
#
_entry.id   AF-A0A848V402-F1
#
_cell.length_a   1.000
_cell.length_b   1.000
_cell.length_c   1.000
_cell.angle_alpha   90.00
_cell.angle_beta   90.00
_cell.angle_gamma   90.00
#
_symmetry.space_group_name_H-M   'P 1'
#
loop_
_entity.id
_entity.type
_entity.pdbx_description
1 polymer ?
#
loop_
_entity_poly.entity_id
_entity_poly.type
_entity_poly.pdbx_seq_one_letter_code
_entity_poly.pdbx_strand_id
1 'polypeptide(L)'
;MTDPIETHFSTETDKGARLDKWLAGHSELSRSRIRALIEEGAVTAGGEINQNPSSKVVADTVYEIIVPPPVSALPEPENIPLDIVFEDEHLIVINKPAGMTVHPAPGSPSGTLVNALLHHAKDSLSGIGGVLRP
;
A
#
# COMPACT_ATOMS: atom_id res chain seq x y z
N MET A 1 -17.86 -7.12 3.27
CA MET A 1 -16.89 -7.18 4.38
C MET A 1 -16.72 -5.75 4.84
N THR A 2 -17.01 -5.47 6.11
CA THR A 2 -16.77 -4.16 6.71
C THR A 2 -15.26 -4.00 6.92
N ASP A 3 -14.69 -2.86 6.53
CA ASP A 3 -13.29 -2.56 6.81
C ASP A 3 -13.05 -2.59 8.33
N PRO A 4 -11.93 -3.15 8.82
CA PRO A 4 -11.63 -3.16 10.25
C PRO A 4 -11.52 -1.73 10.78
N ILE A 5 -12.07 -1.50 11.97
CA ILE A 5 -12.06 -0.22 12.68
C ILE A 5 -11.12 -0.35 13.88
N GLU A 6 -10.08 0.47 13.94
CA GLU A 6 -9.25 0.66 15.14
C GLU A 6 -9.79 1.84 15.95
N THR A 7 -9.99 1.67 17.25
CA THR A 7 -10.57 2.69 18.13
C THR A 7 -9.56 3.11 19.20
N HIS A 8 -9.35 4.42 19.34
CA HIS A 8 -8.44 5.00 20.32
C HIS A 8 -9.14 6.08 21.14
N PHE A 9 -8.99 6.03 22.46
CA PHE A 9 -9.56 7.02 23.37
C PHE A 9 -8.46 7.98 23.83
N SER A 10 -8.67 9.29 23.64
CA SER A 10 -7.75 10.31 24.12
C SER A 10 -8.03 10.69 25.57
N THR A 11 -6.97 11.04 26.31
CA THR A 11 -7.04 11.53 27.68
C THR A 11 -6.55 12.97 27.76
N GLU A 12 -6.68 13.61 28.93
CA GLU A 12 -6.18 14.99 29.14
C GLU A 12 -4.67 15.14 28.87
N THR A 13 -3.86 14.09 29.02
CA THR A 13 -2.42 14.15 28.71
C THR A 13 -2.12 14.22 27.22
N ASP A 14 -3.07 13.82 26.38
CA ASP A 14 -2.93 13.80 24.92
C ASP A 14 -3.33 15.14 24.28
N LYS A 15 -4.05 15.97 25.04
CA LYS A 15 -4.64 17.22 24.57
C LYS A 15 -3.59 18.13 23.93
N GLY A 16 -3.89 18.60 22.73
CA GLY A 16 -3.00 19.51 22.00
C GLY A 16 -1.86 18.83 21.26
N ALA A 17 -1.65 17.52 21.42
CA ALA A 17 -0.78 16.75 20.54
C ALA A 17 -1.28 16.82 19.10
N ARG A 18 -0.38 16.71 18.12
CA ARG A 18 -0.78 16.59 16.72
C ARG A 18 -1.41 15.22 16.48
N LEU A 19 -2.56 15.20 15.84
CA LEU A 19 -3.35 13.99 15.58
C LEU A 19 -2.54 12.90 14.87
N ASP A 20 -1.83 13.26 13.79
CA ASP A 20 -0.99 12.32 13.02
C ASP A 20 0.07 11.61 13.88
N LYS A 21 0.71 12.35 14.77
CA LYS A 21 1.75 11.84 15.67
C LYS A 21 1.15 11.00 16.79
N TRP A 22 0.02 11.44 17.34
CA TRP A 22 -0.64 10.74 18.43
C TRP A 22 -1.17 9.38 17.98
N LEU A 23 -1.94 9.32 16.89
CA LEU A 23 -2.48 8.06 16.35
C LEU A 23 -1.36 7.08 15.92
N ALA A 24 -0.28 7.58 15.34
CA ALA A 24 0.87 6.73 14.98
C ALA A 24 1.61 6.15 16.20
N GLY A 25 1.46 6.74 17.38
CA GLY A 25 1.98 6.18 18.64
C GLY A 25 1.03 5.21 19.33
N HIS A 26 -0.23 5.14 18.88
CA HIS A 26 -1.30 4.33 19.48
C HIS A 26 -1.80 3.22 18.56
N SER A 27 -1.27 3.12 17.34
CA SER A 27 -1.57 2.09 16.34
C SER A 27 -0.27 1.45 15.84
N GLU A 28 -0.38 0.31 15.16
CA GLU A 28 0.75 -0.34 14.47
C GLU A 28 1.06 0.31 13.10
N LEU A 29 0.36 1.39 12.77
CA LEU A 29 0.49 2.08 11.48
C LEU A 29 1.61 3.12 11.52
N SER A 30 2.37 3.19 10.43
CA SER A 30 3.36 4.25 10.29
C SER A 30 2.70 5.62 10.26
N ARG A 31 3.42 6.67 10.69
CA ARG A 31 2.92 8.04 10.65
C ARG A 31 2.52 8.50 9.25
N SER A 32 3.23 8.07 8.21
CA SER A 32 2.86 8.38 6.82
C SER A 32 1.55 7.70 6.41
N ARG A 33 1.30 6.47 6.88
CA ARG A 33 0.04 5.77 6.64
C ARG A 33 -1.13 6.43 7.36
N ILE A 34 -0.96 6.79 8.64
CA ILE A 34 -1.96 7.56 9.40
C ILE A 34 -2.30 8.87 8.69
N ARG A 35 -1.29 9.60 8.23
CA ARG A 35 -1.50 10.86 7.49
C ARG A 35 -2.35 10.64 6.24
N ALA A 36 -2.04 9.62 5.44
CA ALA A 36 -2.81 9.28 4.25
C ALA A 36 -4.26 8.93 4.61
N LEU A 37 -4.48 8.10 5.63
CA LEU A 37 -5.82 7.72 6.09
C LEU A 37 -6.64 8.92 6.57
N ILE A 38 -6.02 9.88 7.27
CA ILE A 38 -6.67 11.13 7.66
C ILE A 38 -7.07 11.91 6.40
N GLU A 39 -6.14 12.14 5.46
CA GLU A 39 -6.40 12.87 4.21
C GLU A 39 -7.49 12.19 3.34
N GLU A 40 -7.55 10.85 3.36
CA GLU A 40 -8.56 10.01 2.70
C GLU A 40 -9.94 10.07 3.39
N GLY A 41 -10.07 10.70 4.55
CA GLY A 41 -11.31 10.76 5.32
C GLY A 41 -11.65 9.46 6.07
N ALA A 42 -10.65 8.60 6.27
CA ALA A 42 -10.78 7.33 6.96
C ALA A 42 -10.63 7.44 8.49
N VAL A 43 -10.52 8.66 9.04
CA VAL A 43 -10.39 8.92 10.48
C VAL A 43 -11.53 9.79 10.97
N THR A 44 -12.19 9.37 12.05
CA THR A 44 -13.21 10.17 12.74
C THR A 44 -12.71 10.65 14.11
N ALA A 45 -13.27 11.75 14.59
CA ALA A 45 -13.09 12.29 15.93
C ALA A 45 -14.47 12.57 16.52
N GLY A 46 -14.88 11.81 17.54
CA GLY A 46 -16.22 11.91 18.12
C GLY A 46 -17.35 11.62 17.12
N GLY A 47 -17.08 10.79 16.10
CA GLY A 47 -18.04 10.44 15.05
C GLY A 47 -18.04 11.37 13.83
N GLU A 48 -17.27 12.48 13.84
CA GLU A 48 -17.13 13.37 12.68
C GLU A 48 -15.83 13.09 11.93
N ILE A 49 -15.86 13.07 10.59
CA ILE A 49 -14.67 12.87 9.76
C ILE A 49 -13.67 14.00 10.00
N ASN A 50 -12.42 13.65 10.29
CA ASN A 50 -11.31 14.58 10.41
C ASN A 50 -10.32 14.34 9.26
N GLN A 51 -10.17 15.33 8.37
CA GLN A 51 -9.24 15.29 7.23
C GLN A 51 -7.99 16.15 7.43
N ASN A 52 -7.71 16.60 8.65
CA ASN A 52 -6.55 17.44 8.94
C ASN A 52 -5.54 16.69 9.83
N PRO A 53 -4.44 16.16 9.25
CA PRO A 53 -3.42 15.42 10.00
C PRO A 53 -2.72 16.25 11.08
N SER A 54 -2.69 17.58 10.89
CA SER A 54 -2.06 18.51 11.83
C SER A 54 -3.03 19.05 12.89
N SER A 55 -4.30 18.64 12.86
CA SER A 55 -5.26 19.01 13.90
C SER A 55 -4.80 18.55 15.29
N LYS A 56 -5.30 19.23 16.31
CA LYS A 56 -4.96 18.92 17.70
C LYS A 56 -5.90 17.87 18.25
N VAL A 57 -5.34 16.92 19.00
CA VAL A 57 -6.12 15.96 19.78
C VAL A 57 -6.95 16.72 20.82
N VAL A 58 -8.24 16.39 20.87
CA VAL A 58 -9.17 16.81 21.90
C VAL A 58 -9.20 15.69 22.95
N ALA A 59 -9.18 16.04 24.23
CA ALA A 59 -9.28 15.05 25.30
C ALA A 59 -10.69 14.43 25.37
N ASP A 60 -10.79 13.27 26.03
CA ASP A 60 -12.05 12.55 26.24
C ASP A 60 -12.82 12.30 24.94
N THR A 61 -12.09 12.12 23.84
CA THR A 61 -12.63 11.96 22.50
C THR A 61 -12.26 10.59 21.95
N VAL A 62 -13.23 9.93 21.34
CA VAL A 62 -13.00 8.68 20.62
C VAL A 62 -12.54 9.00 19.21
N TYR A 63 -11.40 8.44 18.81
CA TYR A 63 -10.91 8.47 17.45
C TYR A 63 -11.04 7.08 16.85
N GLU A 64 -11.63 6.99 15.66
CA GLU A 64 -11.75 5.73 14.93
C GLU A 64 -10.98 5.82 13.62
N ILE A 65 -10.22 4.78 13.30
CA ILE A 65 -9.48 4.64 12.05
C ILE A 65 -10.13 3.49 11.27
N ILE A 66 -10.66 3.79 10.11
CA ILE A 66 -11.07 2.79 9.13
C ILE A 66 -9.80 2.33 8.41
N VAL A 67 -9.35 1.11 8.69
CA VAL A 67 -8.15 0.54 8.06
C VAL A 67 -8.61 -0.30 6.87
N PRO A 68 -8.48 0.19 5.62
CA PRO A 68 -8.88 -0.60 4.48
C PRO A 68 -8.00 -1.85 4.39
N PRO A 69 -8.55 -2.98 3.93
CA PRO A 69 -7.78 -4.21 3.78
C PRO A 69 -6.57 -3.96 2.88
N PRO A 70 -5.44 -4.62 3.14
CA PRO A 70 -4.30 -4.54 2.25
C PRO A 70 -4.73 -5.01 0.85
N VAL A 71 -4.51 -4.15 -0.15
CA VAL A 71 -4.69 -4.55 -1.55
C VAL A 71 -3.69 -5.67 -1.83
N SER A 72 -4.14 -6.73 -2.51
CA SER A 72 -3.28 -7.86 -2.90
C SER A 72 -2.02 -7.31 -3.58
N ALA A 73 -0.86 -7.61 -2.99
CA ALA A 73 0.43 -7.20 -3.52
C ALA A 73 0.93 -8.13 -4.65
N LEU A 74 0.10 -9.08 -5.10
CA LEU A 74 0.45 -9.95 -6.21
C LEU A 74 0.33 -9.16 -7.52
N PRO A 75 1.42 -9.00 -8.28
CA PRO A 75 1.33 -8.42 -9.61
C PRO A 75 0.48 -9.33 -10.51
N GLU A 76 -0.41 -8.71 -11.27
CA GLU A 76 -1.18 -9.42 -12.29
C GLU A 76 -0.40 -9.47 -13.62
N PRO A 77 -0.55 -10.53 -14.42
CA PRO A 77 0.04 -10.61 -15.77
C PRO A 77 -0.53 -9.53 -16.69
N GLU A 78 0.35 -8.83 -17.43
CA GLU A 78 -0.04 -7.83 -18.43
C GLU A 78 0.64 -8.09 -19.77
N ASN A 79 -0.12 -8.00 -20.87
CA ASN A 79 0.41 -8.18 -22.21
C ASN A 79 1.17 -6.93 -22.68
N ILE A 80 2.39 -6.75 -22.16
CA ILE A 80 3.30 -5.67 -22.49
C ILE A 80 4.43 -6.25 -23.35
N PRO A 81 4.68 -5.73 -24.56
CA PRO A 81 5.77 -6.22 -25.41
C PRO A 81 7.14 -6.10 -24.75
N LEU A 82 7.93 -7.18 -24.82
CA LEU A 82 9.30 -7.25 -24.32
C LEU A 82 10.28 -7.30 -25.49
N ASP A 83 11.33 -6.48 -25.44
CA ASP A 83 12.46 -6.57 -26.36
C ASP A 83 13.44 -7.62 -25.83
N ILE A 84 13.24 -8.87 -26.25
CA ILE A 84 14.00 -10.03 -25.78
C ILE A 84 15.23 -10.22 -26.68
N VAL A 85 16.41 -10.06 -26.09
CA VAL A 85 17.71 -10.23 -26.76
C VAL A 85 18.13 -11.69 -26.75
N PHE A 86 17.74 -12.43 -25.71
CA PHE A 86 18.02 -13.86 -25.56
C PHE A 86 16.99 -14.51 -24.64
N GLU A 87 16.58 -15.74 -24.93
CA GLU A 87 15.70 -16.53 -24.06
C GLU A 87 15.98 -18.03 -24.25
N ASP A 88 16.16 -18.74 -23.15
CA ASP A 88 16.16 -20.20 -23.07
C ASP A 88 15.41 -20.71 -21.83
N GLU A 89 15.48 -22.01 -21.55
CA GLU A 89 14.81 -22.62 -20.39
C GLU A 89 15.34 -22.18 -19.02
N HIS A 90 16.45 -21.44 -18.97
CA HIS A 90 17.13 -21.03 -17.75
C HIS A 90 17.22 -19.51 -17.58
N LEU A 91 17.25 -18.73 -18.66
CA LEU A 91 17.51 -17.29 -18.63
C LEU A 91 16.76 -16.54 -19.74
N ILE A 92 16.22 -15.38 -19.38
CA ILE A 92 15.71 -14.37 -20.31
C ILE A 92 16.55 -13.10 -20.16
N VAL A 93 17.06 -12.57 -21.26
CA VAL A 93 17.78 -11.29 -21.34
C VAL A 93 16.92 -10.30 -22.12
N ILE A 94 16.54 -9.22 -21.45
CA ILE A 94 15.62 -8.21 -21.98
C ILE A 94 16.33 -6.87 -22.08
N ASN A 95 16.19 -6.23 -23.24
CA ASN A 95 16.55 -4.83 -23.43
C ASN A 95 15.41 -3.94 -22.91
N LYS A 96 15.38 -3.72 -21.59
CA LYS A 96 14.30 -2.97 -20.93
C LYS A 96 14.31 -1.50 -21.39
N PRO A 97 13.19 -0.95 -21.90
CA PRO A 97 13.15 0.46 -22.30
C PRO A 97 13.37 1.39 -21.10
N ALA A 98 13.88 2.59 -21.38
CA ALA A 98 13.95 3.68 -20.40
C ALA A 98 12.54 4.07 -19.96
N GLY A 99 12.37 4.40 -18.67
CA GLY A 99 11.07 4.77 -18.10
C GLY A 99 10.20 3.60 -17.64
N MET A 100 10.50 2.35 -18.03
CA MET A 100 9.80 1.17 -17.50
C MET A 100 10.30 0.80 -16.10
N THR A 101 9.39 0.80 -15.12
CA THR A 101 9.62 0.30 -13.76
C THR A 101 9.79 -1.22 -13.75
N VAL A 102 10.71 -1.74 -12.93
CA VAL A 102 10.98 -3.19 -12.87
C VAL A 102 9.92 -3.93 -12.04
N HIS A 103 9.75 -3.55 -10.77
CA HIS A 103 8.80 -4.15 -9.84
C HIS A 103 7.65 -3.20 -9.51
N PRO A 104 6.44 -3.71 -9.26
CA PRO A 104 5.35 -2.93 -8.70
C PRO A 104 5.80 -2.18 -7.44
N ALA A 105 5.46 -0.90 -7.39
CA ALA A 105 5.79 -0.02 -6.28
C ALA A 105 4.73 1.07 -6.12
N PRO A 106 4.66 1.76 -4.97
CA PRO A 106 3.86 2.97 -4.84
C PRO A 106 4.19 3.97 -5.97
N GLY A 107 3.18 4.37 -6.74
CA GLY A 107 3.32 5.23 -7.93
C GLY A 107 3.38 4.48 -9.27
N SER A 108 3.77 3.21 -9.27
CA SER A 108 3.75 2.31 -10.44
C SER A 108 3.29 0.90 -10.00
N PRO A 109 2.01 0.72 -9.63
CA PRO A 109 1.50 -0.55 -9.12
C PRO A 109 1.35 -1.63 -10.19
N SER A 110 1.31 -1.25 -11.46
CA SER A 110 1.09 -2.10 -12.64
C SER A 110 1.92 -1.55 -13.81
N GLY A 111 1.90 -2.21 -14.97
CA GLY A 111 2.65 -1.76 -16.15
C GLY A 111 4.18 -1.94 -16.02
N THR A 112 4.62 -2.81 -15.11
CA THR A 112 6.04 -3.03 -14.81
C THR A 112 6.62 -4.22 -15.56
N LEU A 113 7.95 -4.37 -15.55
CA LEU A 113 8.62 -5.52 -16.15
C LEU A 113 8.14 -6.86 -15.56
N VAL A 114 7.86 -6.91 -14.25
CA VAL A 114 7.28 -8.10 -13.62
C VAL A 114 5.90 -8.44 -14.19
N ASN A 115 5.04 -7.45 -14.42
CA ASN A 115 3.71 -7.69 -15.01
C ASN A 115 3.85 -8.28 -16.42
N ALA A 116 4.77 -7.75 -17.21
CA ALA A 116 5.09 -8.25 -18.55
C ALA A 116 5.62 -9.68 -18.54
N LEU A 117 6.57 -9.97 -17.65
CA LEU A 117 7.18 -11.29 -17.51
C LEU A 117 6.20 -12.35 -17.02
N LEU A 118 5.29 -12.00 -16.10
CA LEU A 118 4.22 -12.90 -15.66
C LEU A 118 3.29 -13.31 -16.80
N HIS A 119 3.06 -12.42 -17.77
CA HIS A 119 2.28 -12.74 -18.97
C HIS A 119 3.07 -13.58 -19.97
N HIS A 120 4.31 -13.19 -20.25
CA HIS A 120 5.19 -13.85 -21.21
C HIS A 120 5.52 -15.30 -20.79
N ALA A 121 5.89 -15.48 -19.53
CA ALA A 121 6.38 -16.75 -18.99
C ALA A 121 5.33 -17.48 -18.13
N LYS A 122 4.04 -17.22 -18.37
CA LYS A 122 2.90 -17.80 -17.61
C LYS A 122 2.92 -19.32 -17.49
N ASP A 123 3.45 -20.01 -18.50
CA ASP A 123 3.48 -21.48 -18.60
C ASP A 123 4.85 -22.07 -18.18
N SER A 124 5.89 -21.25 -18.02
CA SER A 124 7.27 -21.66 -17.75
C SER A 124 7.81 -21.22 -16.39
N LEU A 125 7.20 -20.22 -15.74
CA LEU A 125 7.60 -19.78 -14.40
C LEU A 125 7.20 -20.80 -13.33
N SER A 126 8.20 -21.47 -12.76
CA SER A 126 8.00 -22.24 -11.52
C SER A 126 8.02 -21.29 -10.33
N GLY A 127 6.89 -21.22 -9.61
CA GLY A 127 6.77 -20.34 -8.45
C GLY A 127 7.56 -20.86 -7.23
N ILE A 128 8.33 -20.00 -6.57
CA ILE A 128 8.84 -20.30 -5.21
C ILE A 128 7.67 -20.17 -4.23
N GLY A 129 7.20 -21.30 -3.68
CA GLY A 129 6.13 -21.34 -2.70
C GLY A 129 4.71 -21.22 -3.25
N GLY A 130 4.48 -21.59 -4.53
CA GLY A 130 3.15 -21.60 -5.15
C GLY A 130 2.67 -20.25 -5.70
N VAL A 131 3.53 -19.23 -5.69
CA VAL A 131 3.29 -17.91 -6.32
C VAL A 131 4.19 -17.79 -7.54
N LEU A 132 3.64 -17.48 -8.72
CA LEU A 132 4.41 -17.19 -9.93
C LEU A 132 5.33 -15.98 -9.67
N ARG A 133 6.63 -16.19 -9.83
CA ARG A 133 7.66 -15.15 -9.65
C ARG A 133 8.60 -15.19 -10.84
N PRO A 134 8.67 -14.14 -11.66
CA PRO A 134 9.73 -13.95 -12.65
C PRO A 134 11.04 -13.46 -12.02
#